data_AF-A0AAD7JX77-F1
#
_entry.id   AF-A0AAD7JX77-F1
#
_cell.length_a   1.000
_cell.length_b   1.000
_cell.length_c   1.000
_cell.angle_alpha   90.00
_cell.angle_beta   90.00
_cell.angle_gamma   90.00
#
_symmetry.space_group_name_H-M   'P 1'
#
loop_
_entity.id
_entity.type
_entity.pdbx_description
1 polymer ?
#
loop_
_entity_poly.entity_id
_entity_poly.type
_entity_poly.pdbx_seq_one_letter_code
_entity_poly.pdbx_strand_id
1 'polypeptide(L)'
;AKTRTEIIDWLSAINFFQRHADISRTRQEGTGKWFLIDSQFQSWESGSGGSLWCRGIPGAGKTVLACAHCLIIEYHLEAECWNKNIGLACIYLNHKETKIQTLPNLFSSLWRQLV
;
A
#
# COMPACT_ATOMS: atom_id res chain seq x y z
N ALA A 1 5.25 28.50 13.03
CA ALA A 1 5.30 27.04 13.19
C ALA A 1 4.96 26.40 11.86
N LYS A 2 5.64 25.33 11.43
CA LYS A 2 5.28 24.64 10.19
C LYS A 2 3.92 23.96 10.36
N THR A 3 3.09 23.99 9.32
CA THR A 3 1.84 23.22 9.30
C THR A 3 2.13 21.72 9.18
N ARG A 4 1.19 20.85 9.59
CA ARG A 4 1.35 19.38 9.44
C ARG A 4 1.66 19.00 8.00
N THR A 5 1.01 19.64 7.04
CA THR A 5 1.24 19.43 5.60
C THR A 5 2.66 19.77 5.19
N GLU A 6 3.21 20.90 5.66
CA GLU A 6 4.60 21.28 5.37
C GLU A 6 5.63 20.30 5.94
N ILE A 7 5.31 19.66 7.08
CA ILE A 7 6.17 18.62 7.67
C ILE A 7 6.12 17.35 6.80
N ILE A 8 4.92 16.91 6.42
CA ILE A 8 4.70 15.75 5.54
C ILE A 8 5.38 15.94 4.18
N ASP A 9 5.29 17.14 3.61
CA ASP A 9 5.93 17.48 2.33
C ASP A 9 7.45 17.57 2.43
N TRP A 10 7.97 18.05 3.56
CA TRP A 10 9.40 18.04 3.82
C TRP A 10 9.97 16.62 4.00
N LEU A 11 9.21 15.70 4.60
CA LEU A 11 9.66 14.33 4.87
C LEU A 11 10.02 13.58 3.59
N SER A 12 9.16 13.65 2.55
CA SER A 12 9.43 13.00 1.28
C SER A 12 8.70 13.68 0.13
N ALA A 13 9.38 13.89 -0.99
CA ALA A 13 8.74 14.28 -2.25
C ALA A 13 7.98 13.12 -2.93
N ILE A 14 8.24 11.87 -2.52
CA ILE A 14 7.54 10.70 -3.08
C ILE A 14 6.18 10.58 -2.40
N ASN A 15 5.12 10.69 -3.20
CA ASN A 15 3.76 10.52 -2.74
C ASN A 15 3.16 9.20 -3.25
N PHE A 16 3.24 8.16 -2.42
CA PHE A 16 2.64 6.86 -2.74
C PHE A 16 1.11 6.85 -2.61
N PHE A 17 0.49 7.78 -1.88
CA PHE A 17 -0.97 7.93 -1.86
C PHE A 17 -1.50 8.28 -3.25
N GLN A 18 -0.83 9.19 -3.96
CA GLN A 18 -1.21 9.54 -5.33
C GLN A 18 -1.15 8.32 -6.25
N ARG A 19 -0.03 7.57 -6.20
CA ARG A 19 0.14 6.35 -7.00
C ARG A 19 -0.89 5.27 -6.64
N HIS A 20 -1.20 5.12 -5.36
CA HIS A 20 -2.24 4.22 -4.88
C HIS A 20 -3.62 4.59 -5.44
N ALA A 21 -3.99 5.88 -5.38
CA ALA A 21 -5.23 6.38 -5.94
C ALA A 21 -5.30 6.16 -7.46
N ASP A 22 -4.19 6.37 -8.19
CA ASP A 22 -4.14 6.14 -9.63
C ASP A 22 -4.32 4.67 -9.99
N ILE A 23 -3.69 3.74 -9.25
CA ILE A 23 -3.90 2.30 -9.43
C ILE A 23 -5.35 1.93 -9.09
N SER A 24 -5.89 2.45 -8.00
CA SER A 24 -7.28 2.21 -7.58
C SER A 24 -8.28 2.60 -8.66
N ARG A 25 -8.08 3.74 -9.34
CA ARG A 25 -8.92 4.18 -10.47
C ARG A 25 -8.90 3.24 -11.66
N THR A 26 -7.83 2.46 -11.85
CA THR A 26 -7.76 1.44 -12.91
C THR A 26 -8.46 0.13 -12.55
N ARG A 27 -8.80 -0.08 -11.27
CA ARG A 27 -9.45 -1.30 -10.78
C ARG A 27 -10.88 -1.37 -11.31
N GLN A 28 -11.20 -2.46 -12.00
CA GLN A 28 -12.57 -2.78 -12.35
C GLN A 28 -13.31 -3.38 -11.15
N GLU A 29 -14.60 -3.06 -11.01
CA GLU A 29 -15.42 -3.59 -9.93
C GLU A 29 -15.36 -5.12 -9.89
N GLY A 30 -15.27 -5.69 -8.69
CA GLY A 30 -15.15 -7.14 -8.49
C GLY A 30 -13.75 -7.73 -8.67
N THR A 31 -12.80 -6.99 -9.27
CA THR A 31 -11.41 -7.45 -9.41
C THR A 31 -10.76 -7.59 -8.04
N GLY A 32 -10.19 -8.78 -7.77
CA GLY A 32 -9.50 -9.10 -6.52
C GLY A 32 -10.37 -9.73 -5.44
N LYS A 33 -11.69 -9.82 -5.61
CA LYS A 33 -12.55 -10.53 -4.63
C LYS A 33 -12.16 -12.00 -4.45
N TRP A 34 -11.79 -12.67 -5.54
CA TRP A 34 -11.34 -14.07 -5.51
C TRP A 34 -10.05 -14.26 -4.71
N PHE A 35 -9.18 -13.24 -4.66
CA PHE A 35 -7.90 -13.33 -3.97
C PHE A 35 -8.07 -13.26 -2.45
N LEU A 36 -9.09 -12.54 -1.97
CA LEU A 36 -9.40 -12.41 -0.54
C LEU A 36 -9.96 -13.71 0.07
N ILE A 37 -10.52 -14.58 -0.77
CA ILE A 37 -11.03 -15.89 -0.35
C ILE A 37 -10.04 -17.03 -0.60
N ASP A 38 -8.85 -16.71 -1.15
CA ASP A 38 -7.80 -17.69 -1.37
C ASP A 38 -7.23 -18.14 -0.01
N SER A 39 -7.03 -19.44 0.16
CA SER A 39 -6.60 -20.01 1.45
C SER A 39 -5.18 -19.59 1.83
N GLN A 40 -4.29 -19.37 0.86
CA GLN A 40 -2.94 -18.88 1.12
C GLN A 40 -2.98 -17.44 1.61
N PHE A 41 -3.84 -16.62 1.02
CA PHE A 41 -4.05 -15.24 1.44
C PHE A 41 -4.63 -15.17 2.86
N GLN A 42 -5.71 -15.91 3.14
CA GLN A 42 -6.35 -15.93 4.46
C GLN A 42 -5.40 -16.39 5.57
N SER A 43 -4.57 -17.40 5.29
CA SER A 43 -3.54 -17.87 6.21
C SER A 43 -2.47 -16.82 6.51
N TRP A 44 -2.09 -16.02 5.51
CA TRP A 44 -1.18 -14.89 5.72
C TRP A 44 -1.83 -13.77 6.54
N GLU A 45 -3.07 -13.42 6.22
CA GLU A 45 -3.82 -12.36 6.92
C GLU A 45 -4.08 -12.69 8.40
N SER A 46 -4.33 -13.95 8.74
CA SER A 46 -4.52 -14.39 10.13
C SER A 46 -3.24 -14.41 10.97
N GLY A 47 -2.11 -13.92 10.43
CA GLY A 47 -0.83 -13.84 11.15
C GLY A 47 -0.03 -15.14 11.16
N SER A 48 -0.42 -16.14 10.38
CA SER A 48 0.27 -17.44 10.29
C SER A 48 1.56 -17.39 9.43
N GLY A 49 1.95 -16.22 8.93
CA GLY A 49 3.13 -16.05 8.08
C GLY A 49 3.64 -14.62 7.99
N GLY A 50 4.94 -14.45 7.81
CA GLY A 50 5.57 -13.11 7.76
C GLY A 50 5.43 -12.37 6.43
N SER A 51 5.35 -13.07 5.29
CA SER A 51 5.29 -12.42 3.96
C SER A 51 4.51 -13.25 2.95
N LEU A 52 3.61 -12.59 2.22
CA LEU A 52 2.90 -13.18 1.09
C LEU A 52 3.57 -12.75 -0.23
N TRP A 53 3.99 -13.73 -1.01
CA TRP A 53 4.66 -13.49 -2.29
C TRP A 53 3.78 -13.86 -3.48
N CYS A 54 3.27 -12.85 -4.17
CA CYS A 54 2.37 -13.02 -5.32
C CYS A 54 3.15 -13.10 -6.65
N ARG A 55 3.37 -14.32 -7.18
CA ARG A 55 4.02 -14.54 -8.49
C ARG A 55 3.00 -14.47 -9.62
N GLY A 56 3.43 -13.99 -10.78
CA GLY A 56 2.61 -14.02 -11.98
C GLY A 56 3.25 -13.28 -13.13
N ILE A 57 2.76 -13.52 -14.35
CA ILE A 57 3.25 -12.87 -15.57
C ILE A 57 3.05 -11.34 -15.53
N PRO A 58 3.83 -10.56 -16.29
CA PRO A 58 3.55 -9.14 -16.50
C PRO A 58 2.11 -8.92 -16.97
N GLY A 59 1.44 -7.87 -16.48
CA GLY A 59 0.05 -7.58 -16.84
C GLY A 59 -1.02 -8.39 -16.09
N ALA A 60 -0.66 -9.40 -15.29
CA ALA A 60 -1.63 -10.21 -14.53
C ALA A 60 -2.39 -9.48 -13.39
N GLY A 61 -2.29 -8.15 -13.27
CA GLY A 61 -3.04 -7.37 -12.28
C GLY A 61 -2.52 -7.43 -10.84
N LYS A 62 -1.33 -8.00 -10.59
CA LYS A 62 -0.73 -8.10 -9.23
C LYS A 62 -0.76 -6.79 -8.43
N THR A 63 -0.37 -5.68 -9.06
CA THR A 63 -0.36 -4.36 -8.44
C THR A 63 -1.77 -3.86 -8.09
N VAL A 64 -2.76 -4.17 -8.94
CA VAL A 64 -4.17 -3.86 -8.69
C VAL A 64 -4.71 -4.69 -7.52
N LEU A 65 -4.30 -5.96 -7.40
CA LEU A 65 -4.66 -6.81 -6.25
C LEU A 65 -4.11 -6.26 -4.94
N ALA A 66 -2.82 -5.89 -4.90
CA ALA A 66 -2.21 -5.29 -3.72
C ALA A 66 -2.89 -3.98 -3.31
N CYS A 67 -3.20 -3.12 -4.29
CA CYS A 67 -3.95 -1.88 -4.06
C CYS A 67 -5.37 -2.16 -3.53
N ALA A 68 -6.09 -3.11 -4.14
CA ALA A 68 -7.43 -3.48 -3.72
C ALA A 68 -7.48 -3.94 -2.25
N HIS A 69 -6.44 -4.64 -1.80
CA HIS A 69 -6.33 -5.09 -0.43
C HIS A 69 -5.90 -3.97 0.54
N CYS A 70 -4.92 -3.10 0.20
CA CYS A 70 -4.59 -1.92 1.03
C CYS A 70 -5.88 -1.11 1.32
N LEU A 71 -6.75 -0.88 0.32
CA LEU A 71 -8.02 -0.15 0.50
C LEU A 71 -8.99 -0.82 1.47
N ILE A 72 -9.05 -2.15 1.47
CA ILE A 72 -9.93 -2.90 2.38
C ILE A 72 -9.43 -2.75 3.81
N ILE A 73 -8.11 -2.89 4.02
CA ILE A 73 -7.50 -2.64 5.33
C ILE A 73 -7.76 -1.19 5.77
N GLU A 74 -7.55 -0.19 4.90
CA GLU A 74 -7.83 1.21 5.21
C GLU A 74 -9.28 1.42 5.65
N TYR A 75 -10.24 0.88 4.89
CA TYR A 75 -11.65 0.94 5.26
C TYR A 75 -11.93 0.30 6.62
N HIS A 76 -11.35 -0.87 6.92
CA HIS A 76 -11.52 -1.52 8.22
C HIS A 76 -10.83 -0.75 9.36
N LEU A 77 -9.67 -0.14 9.12
CA LEU A 77 -8.97 0.72 10.09
C LEU A 77 -9.77 1.99 10.41
N GLU A 78 -10.51 2.53 9.44
CA GLU A 78 -11.35 3.73 9.61
C GLU A 78 -12.73 3.41 10.21
N ALA A 79 -13.35 2.30 9.80
CA ALA A 79 -14.73 1.95 10.14
C ALA A 79 -14.85 1.16 11.46
N GLU A 80 -13.90 0.28 11.75
CA GLU A 80 -13.87 -0.49 12.98
C GLU A 80 -12.79 0.11 13.88
N CYS A 81 -13.04 0.19 15.19
CA CYS A 81 -12.05 0.61 16.19
C CYS A 81 -10.92 -0.43 16.35
N TRP A 82 -10.32 -0.85 15.24
CA TRP A 82 -9.06 -1.55 15.22
C TRP A 82 -8.02 -0.67 15.91
N ASN A 83 -7.08 -1.34 16.58
CA ASN A 83 -6.15 -0.73 17.51
C ASN A 83 -5.50 0.53 16.90
N LYS A 84 -5.70 1.72 17.51
CA LYS A 84 -5.12 3.00 17.04
C LYS A 84 -3.58 3.00 16.93
N ASN A 85 -2.95 1.92 17.38
CA ASN A 85 -1.51 1.70 17.33
C ASN A 85 -1.05 0.96 16.06
N ILE A 86 -1.93 0.65 15.11
CA ILE A 86 -1.58 -0.03 13.86
C ILE A 86 -1.68 0.97 12.71
N GLY A 87 -0.56 1.17 12.01
CA GLY A 87 -0.49 1.98 10.80
C GLY A 87 -0.28 1.12 9.55
N LEU A 88 -0.90 1.53 8.44
CA LEU A 88 -0.68 0.95 7.12
C LEU A 88 0.20 1.88 6.29
N ALA A 89 1.21 1.31 5.62
CA ALA A 89 2.01 2.02 4.63
C ALA A 89 2.28 1.11 3.43
N CYS A 90 2.12 1.63 2.22
CA CYS A 90 2.32 0.88 0.97
C CYS A 90 3.45 1.57 0.15
N ILE A 91 4.33 0.78 -0.47
CA ILE A 91 5.38 1.25 -1.41
C ILE A 91 5.10 0.67 -2.79
N TYR A 92 5.21 1.51 -3.82
CA TYR A 92 5.04 1.10 -5.20
C TYR A 92 6.32 1.34 -6.00
N LEU A 93 7.13 0.30 -6.14
CA LEU A 93 8.40 0.35 -6.86
C LEU A 93 8.19 0.32 -8.39
N ASN A 94 9.01 1.10 -9.09
CA ASN A 94 9.07 1.21 -10.54
C ASN A 94 10.53 1.15 -10.95
N HIS A 95 10.93 0.09 -11.66
CA HIS A 95 12.31 -0.13 -12.09
C HIS A 95 12.88 0.99 -12.97
N LYS A 96 12.03 1.86 -13.54
CA LYS A 96 12.45 3.02 -14.34
C LYS A 96 12.82 4.24 -13.49
N GLU A 97 12.44 4.27 -12.21
CA GLU A 97 12.57 5.42 -11.30
C GLU A 97 13.75 5.27 -10.33
N THR A 98 14.80 4.54 -10.71
CA THR A 98 15.94 4.22 -9.83
C THR A 98 16.63 5.44 -9.21
N LYS A 99 16.60 6.59 -9.90
CA LYS A 99 17.16 7.85 -9.38
C LYS A 99 16.40 8.39 -8.17
N ILE A 100 15.09 8.18 -8.12
CA ILE A 100 14.21 8.70 -7.07
C ILE A 100 13.96 7.62 -6.01
N GLN A 101 13.85 6.35 -6.41
CA GLN A 101 13.60 5.20 -5.53
C GLN A 101 14.89 4.71 -4.83
N THR A 102 15.58 5.63 -4.17
CA THR A 102 16.72 5.32 -3.31
C THR A 102 16.24 4.89 -1.93
N LEU A 103 17.07 4.16 -1.19
CA LEU A 103 16.72 3.68 0.15
C LEU A 103 16.28 4.81 1.11
N PRO A 104 17.00 5.95 1.21
CA PRO A 104 16.56 7.07 2.04
C PRO A 104 15.18 7.60 1.63
N ASN A 105 14.94 7.76 0.33
CA ASN A 105 13.68 8.30 -0.16
C ASN A 105 12.51 7.35 0.09
N LEU A 106 12.74 6.03 -0.01
CA LEU A 106 11.75 5.00 0.31
C LEU A 106 11.40 5.01 1.81
N PHE A 107 12.39 5.06 2.70
CA PHE A 107 12.12 5.17 4.14
C PHE A 107 11.40 6.47 4.50
N SER A 108 11.84 7.59 3.95
CA SER A 108 11.17 8.88 4.09
C SER A 108 9.71 8.83 3.61
N SER A 109 9.42 8.11 2.52
CA SER A 109 8.06 7.96 2.00
C SER A 109 7.17 7.06 2.86
N LEU A 110 7.74 6.10 3.59
CA LEU A 110 7.00 5.33 4.60
C LEU A 110 6.66 6.22 5.79
N TRP A 111 7.64 6.98 6.27
CA TRP A 111 7.44 7.90 7.39
C TRP A 111 6.37 8.96 7.08
N ARG A 112 6.38 9.48 5.84
CA ARG A 112 5.35 10.38 5.32
C ARG A 112 3.92 9.81 5.45
N GLN A 113 3.74 8.49 5.34
CA GLN A 113 2.43 7.84 5.40
C GLN A 113 1.94 7.63 6.84
N LEU A 114 2.86 7.54 7.81
CA LEU A 114 2.57 7.14 9.19
C LEU A 114 2.49 8.30 10.19
N VAL A 115 2.68 9.55 9.74
CA VAL A 115 2.71 10.78 10.57
C VAL A 115 1.64 11.77 10.15
#